data_AF-A0A8K1FZD9-F1
#
_entry.id   AF-A0A8K1FZD9-F1
#
_cell.length_a   1.000
_cell.length_b   1.000
_cell.length_c   1.000
_cell.angle_alpha   90.00
_cell.angle_beta   90.00
_cell.angle_gamma   90.00
#
_symmetry.space_group_name_H-M   'P 1'
#
loop_
_entity.id
_entity.type
_entity.pdbx_description
1 polymer ?
#
loop_
_entity_poly.entity_id
_entity_poly.type
_entity_poly.pdbx_seq_one_letter_code
_entity_poly.pdbx_strand_id
1 'polypeptide(L)' 'MPPPAEPQPEAVPEAVLEQWRQYNETDRQWALRRRFILRHLPAYPGAAIDQLLALSVLWTNHVFMGCR' A
#
# COMPACT_ATOMS: atom_id res chain seq x y z
N MET A 1 14.71 25.75 21.78
CA MET A 1 14.98 25.18 20.44
C MET A 1 14.13 23.94 20.28
N PRO A 2 13.27 23.83 19.26
CA PRO A 2 12.64 22.55 18.93
C PRO A 2 13.73 21.55 18.51
N PRO A 3 13.55 20.24 18.76
CA PRO A 3 14.49 19.22 18.28
C PRO A 3 14.55 19.25 16.74
N PRO A 4 15.71 18.91 16.14
CA PRO A 4 15.80 18.76 14.69
C PRO A 4 14.82 17.66 14.29
N ALA A 5 13.85 18.00 13.44
CA ALA A 5 12.90 17.05 12.91
C ALA A 5 13.70 15.92 12.24
N GLU A 6 13.65 14.74 12.86
CA GLU A 6 14.19 13.52 12.29
C GLU A 6 13.61 13.37 10.87
N PRO A 7 14.41 13.01 9.86
CA PRO A 7 13.90 12.78 8.52
C PRO A 7 12.96 11.57 8.60
N GLN A 8 11.66 11.85 8.73
CA GLN A 8 10.60 10.88 8.60
C GLN A 8 10.84 10.17 7.25
N PRO A 9 10.97 8.83 7.23
CA PRO A 9 11.32 8.09 6.02
C PRO A 9 10.20 8.31 5.02
N GLU A 10 10.41 9.25 4.09
CA GLU A 10 9.52 9.74 3.03
C GLU A 10 8.18 8.99 3.00
N ALA A 11 7.34 9.29 4.00
CA ALA A 11 6.17 8.49 4.24
C ALA A 11 5.19 8.87 3.14
N VAL A 12 4.86 7.91 2.28
CA VAL A 12 3.83 8.11 1.24
C VAL A 12 2.63 8.80 1.92
N PRO A 13 2.20 9.97 1.43
CA PRO A 13 1.14 10.73 2.10
C PRO A 13 -0.09 9.83 2.26
N GLU A 14 -0.72 9.82 3.43
CA GLU A 14 -1.89 8.96 3.66
C GLU A 14 -3.00 9.24 2.66
N ALA A 15 -3.13 10.49 2.22
CA ALA A 15 -4.04 10.88 1.14
C ALA A 15 -3.75 10.15 -0.19
N VAL A 16 -2.49 9.82 -0.49
CA VAL A 16 -2.10 9.02 -1.67
C VAL A 16 -2.45 7.55 -1.48
N LEU A 17 -2.27 7.03 -0.27
CA LEU A 17 -2.68 5.66 0.04
C LEU A 17 -4.21 5.51 -0.08
N GLU A 18 -4.99 6.42 0.50
CA GLU A 18 -6.45 6.34 0.45
C GLU A 18 -7.01 6.41 -0.99
N GLN A 19 -6.29 7.02 -1.94
CA GLN A 19 -6.64 6.98 -3.37
C GLN A 19 -6.53 5.57 -3.98
N TRP A 20 -5.73 4.68 -3.39
CA TRP A 20 -5.54 3.31 -3.86
C TRP A 20 -6.53 2.31 -3.24
N ARG A 21 -7.29 2.75 -2.22
CA ARG A 21 -8.32 1.96 -1.55
C ARG A 21 -9.48 1.70 -2.50
N GLN A 22 -9.92 0.45 -2.60
CA GLN A 22 -11.09 0.10 -3.39
C GLN A 22 -12.39 0.28 -2.59
N TYR A 23 -13.46 0.72 -3.25
CA TYR A 23 -14.75 1.01 -2.60
C TYR A 23 -15.36 -0.20 -1.87
N ASN A 24 -15.16 -1.38 -2.43
CA ASN A 24 -15.66 -2.67 -1.97
C ASN A 24 -14.67 -3.43 -1.06
N GLU A 25 -13.59 -2.78 -0.63
CA GLU A 25 -12.56 -3.37 0.22
C GLU A 25 -12.84 -3.08 1.70
N THR A 26 -12.87 -4.14 2.52
CA THR A 26 -13.04 -4.03 3.98
C THR A 26 -11.80 -3.44 4.64
N ASP A 27 -11.93 -2.85 5.84
CA ASP A 27 -10.78 -2.28 6.57
C ASP A 27 -9.66 -3.29 6.84
N ARG A 28 -10.01 -4.57 7.04
CA ARG A 28 -9.01 -5.64 7.21
C ARG A 28 -8.25 -5.92 5.93
N GLN A 29 -8.93 -5.98 4.79
CA GLN A 29 -8.30 -6.15 3.47
C GLN A 29 -7.42 -4.94 3.17
N TRP A 30 -7.92 -3.72 3.41
CA TRP A 30 -7.19 -2.49 3.19
C TRP A 30 -5.92 -2.41 4.04
N ALA A 31 -5.99 -2.76 5.33
CA ALA A 31 -4.82 -2.76 6.22
C ALA A 31 -3.70 -3.71 5.74
N LEU A 32 -4.06 -4.89 5.25
CA LEU A 32 -3.11 -5.86 4.67
C LEU A 32 -2.52 -5.33 3.36
N ARG A 33 -3.36 -4.80 2.49
CA ARG A 33 -2.95 -4.24 1.20
C ARG A 33 -2.07 -3.01 1.35
N ARG A 34 -2.36 -2.08 2.28
CA ARG A 34 -1.49 -0.93 2.63
C ARG A 34 -0.09 -1.38 2.99
N ARG A 35 0.04 -2.39 3.86
CA ARG A 35 1.36 -2.93 4.25
C ARG A 35 2.08 -3.58 3.07
N PHE A 36 1.35 -4.28 2.20
CA PHE A 36 1.93 -4.87 1.00
C PHE A 36 2.47 -3.79 0.05
N ILE A 37 1.67 -2.76 -0.23
CA ILE A 37 2.05 -1.66 -1.13
C ILE A 37 3.27 -0.93 -0.57
N LEU A 38 3.24 -0.48 0.68
CA LEU A 38 4.35 0.26 1.30
C LEU A 38 5.66 -0.55 1.30
N ARG A 39 5.57 -1.87 1.47
CA ARG A 39 6.75 -2.76 1.45
C ARG A 39 7.38 -2.88 0.06
N HIS A 40 6.57 -2.88 -0.99
CA HIS A 40 7.05 -3.11 -2.37
C HIS A 40 7.18 -1.83 -3.19
N LEU A 41 6.64 -0.70 -2.71
CA LEU A 41 6.75 0.61 -3.36
C LEU A 41 8.18 0.95 -3.85
N PRO A 42 9.26 0.77 -3.06
CA PRO A 42 10.61 1.09 -3.52
C PRO A 42 11.10 0.18 -4.67
N ALA A 43 10.50 -1.00 -4.87
CA ALA A 43 10.82 -1.91 -5.96
C ALA A 43 10.03 -1.61 -7.26
N TYR A 44 9.04 -0.72 -7.20
CA TYR A 44 8.14 -0.39 -8.33
C TYR A 44 8.12 1.12 -8.59
N PRO A 45 9.21 1.70 -9.14
CA PRO A 45 9.26 3.13 -9.43
C PRO A 45 8.32 3.53 -10.60
N GLY A 46 7.65 4.67 -10.45
CA GLY A 46 6.93 5.36 -11.52
C GLY A 46 5.77 4.54 -12.13
N ALA A 47 5.85 4.26 -13.44
CA ALA A 47 4.80 3.58 -14.21
C ALA A 47 4.49 2.15 -13.72
N ALA A 48 5.38 1.56 -12.92
CA ALA A 48 5.18 0.23 -12.35
C ALA A 48 4.25 0.24 -11.11
N ILE A 49 3.83 1.41 -10.61
CA ILE A 49 2.90 1.51 -9.48
C ILE A 49 1.56 0.85 -9.83
N ASP A 50 1.04 1.02 -11.04
CA ASP A 50 -0.23 0.39 -11.45
C ASP A 50 -0.15 -1.14 -11.36
N GLN A 51 1.00 -1.71 -11.78
CA GLN A 51 1.29 -3.14 -11.64
C GLN A 51 1.34 -3.57 -10.17
N LEU A 52 1.97 -2.77 -9.30
CA LEU A 52 2.00 -3.03 -7.86
C LEU A 52 0.59 -3.01 -7.27
N LEU A 53 -0.25 -2.05 -7.66
CA LEU A 53 -1.63 -1.96 -7.22
C LEU A 53 -2.44 -3.19 -7.65
N ALA A 54 -2.33 -3.60 -8.91
CA ALA A 54 -2.98 -4.81 -9.42
C ALA A 54 -2.53 -6.07 -8.65
N LEU A 55 -1.22 -6.24 -8.44
CA LEU A 55 -0.66 -7.34 -7.66
C LEU A 55 -1.15 -7.34 -6.20
N SER A 56 -1.25 -6.17 -5.58
CA SER A 56 -1.72 -6.03 -4.20
C SER A 56 -3.18 -6.46 -4.03
N VAL A 57 -4.04 -6.19 -5.02
CA VAL A 57 -5.45 -6.65 -5.03
C VAL A 57 -5.51 -8.16 -5.18
N LEU A 58 -4.78 -8.72 -6.15
CA LEU A 58 -4.74 -10.16 -6.39
C LEU A 58 -4.21 -10.92 -5.17
N TRP A 59 -3.11 -10.43 -4.58
CA TRP A 59 -2.51 -11.01 -3.40
C TRP A 59 -3.47 -10.96 -2.20
N THR A 60 -4.12 -9.83 -1.97
CA THR A 60 -5.12 -9.70 -0.88
C THR A 60 -6.29 -10.67 -1.12
N ASN A 61 -6.81 -10.75 -2.35
CA ASN A 61 -7.86 -11.71 -2.70
C ASN A 61 -7.41 -13.16 -2.50
N HIS A 62 -6.19 -13.52 -2.87
CA HIS A 62 -5.64 -14.85 -2.69
C HIS A 62 -5.48 -15.21 -1.19
N VAL A 63 -4.97 -14.28 -0.38
CA VAL A 63 -4.80 -14.46 1.07
C VAL A 63 -6.15 -14.64 1.77
N PHE A 64 -7.19 -13.90 1.36
CA PHE A 64 -8.51 -13.97 1.98
C PHE A 64 -9.42 -15.07 1.43
N MET A 65 -9.40 -15.34 0.13
CA MET A 65 -10.21 -16.41 -0.50
C MET A 65 -9.56 -17.79 -0.36
N GLY A 66 -8.29 -17.86 0.03
CA GLY A 66 -7.63 -19.11 0.38
C GLY A 66 -7.48 -20.10 -0.79
N CYS A 67 -7.64 -19.63 -2.03
CA CYS A 67 -7.31 -20.40 -3.22
C CYS A 67 -5.83 -20.76 -3.14
N ARG A 68 -5.53 -22.06 -3.17
CA ARG A 68 -4.21 -22.65 -3.03
C ARG A 68 -4.06 -23.71 -4.11
#